data_AF-A0A350WUR0-F1
#
_entry.id   AF-A0A350WUR0-F1
#
_cell.length_a   1.000
_cell.length_b   1.000
_cell.length_c   1.000
_cell.angle_alpha   90.00
_cell.angle_beta   90.00
_cell.angle_gamma   90.00
#
_symmetry.space_group_name_H-M   'P 1'
#
loop_
_entity.id
_entity.type
_entity.pdbx_description
1 polymer ?
#
loop_
_entity_poly.entity_id
_entity_poly.type
_entity_poly.pdbx_seq_one_letter_code
_entity_poly.pdbx_strand_id
1 'polypeptide(L)' 'MADATPKEIANLKRILLINTALDVLYVAGGIALILTFGAANPEWRGHGWGIIVQGGFLFFFDLFHALKLK' A
#
# COMPACT_ATOMS: atom_id res chain seq x y z
N MET A 1 4.23 -25.98 15.32
CA MET A 1 4.29 -24.91 14.30
C MET A 1 5.56 -25.17 13.52
N ALA A 2 5.48 -25.43 12.22
CA ALA A 2 6.68 -25.63 11.42
C ALA A 2 7.40 -24.28 11.30
N ASP A 3 8.65 -24.21 11.72
CA ASP A 3 9.47 -23.02 11.54
C ASP A 3 9.62 -22.75 10.04
N ALA A 4 9.33 -21.53 9.61
CA ALA A 4 9.47 -21.13 8.21
C ALA A 4 10.95 -21.22 7.80
N THR A 5 11.21 -21.82 6.64
CA THR A 5 12.57 -21.94 6.11
C THR A 5 13.14 -20.57 5.75
N PRO A 6 14.47 -20.37 5.80
CA PRO A 6 15.09 -19.09 5.42
C PRO A 6 14.70 -18.60 4.01
N LYS A 7 14.41 -19.52 3.10
CA LYS A 7 13.96 -19.21 1.73
C LYS A 7 12.53 -18.66 1.71
N GLU A 8 11.63 -19.18 2.54
CA GLU A 8 10.26 -18.68 2.67
C GLU A 8 10.24 -17.27 3.26
N ILE A 9 11.09 -17.01 4.27
CA ILE A 9 11.26 -15.67 4.86
C ILE A 9 11.75 -14.67 3.81
N ALA A 10 12.74 -15.04 2.99
CA ALA A 10 13.27 -14.19 1.92
C ALA A 10 12.22 -13.90 0.83
N ASN A 11 11.44 -14.90 0.44
CA ASN A 11 10.36 -14.73 -0.53
C ASN A 11 9.25 -13.83 0.01
N LEU A 12 8.84 -14.02 1.27
CA LEU A 12 7.83 -13.19 1.93
C LEU A 12 8.30 -11.73 2.02
N LYS A 13 9.56 -11.50 2.40
CA LYS A 13 10.15 -10.15 2.42
C LYS A 13 10.10 -9.48 1.06
N ARG A 14 10.41 -10.22 -0.02
CA ARG A 14 10.33 -9.70 -1.38
C ARG A 14 8.91 -9.32 -1.79
N ILE A 15 7.92 -10.15 -1.44
CA ILE A 15 6.50 -9.87 -1.72
C ILE A 15 6.06 -8.60 -0.97
N LEU A 16 6.39 -8.49 0.32
CA LEU A 16 6.05 -7.31 1.12
C LEU A 16 6.66 -6.03 0.55
N LEU A 17 7.91 -6.07 0.08
CA LEU A 17 8.56 -4.91 -0.55
C LEU A 17 7.88 -4.52 -1.88
N ILE A 18 7.47 -5.50 -2.68
CA ILE A 18 6.73 -5.23 -3.92
C ILE A 18 5.37 -4.60 -3.59
N ASN A 19 4.62 -5.13 -2.62
CA ASN A 19 3.36 -4.53 -2.20
C ASN A 19 3.55 -3.11 -1.66
N THR A 20 4.55 -2.90 -0.81
CA THR A 20 4.86 -1.56 -0.29
C THR A 20 5.10 -0.57 -1.43
N ALA A 21 5.76 -0.98 -2.52
CA ALA A 21 5.94 -0.13 -3.70
C ALA A 21 4.63 0.08 -4.48
N LEU A 22 3.77 -0.94 -4.59
CA LEU A 22 2.45 -0.84 -5.23
C LEU A 22 1.51 0.09 -4.44
N ASP A 23 1.57 0.08 -3.11
CA ASP A 23 0.76 0.95 -2.27
C ASP A 23 1.10 2.44 -2.50
N VAL A 24 2.37 2.77 -2.75
CA VAL A 24 2.78 4.13 -3.14
C VAL A 24 2.09 4.55 -4.44
N LEU A 25 2.07 3.67 -5.46
CA LEU A 25 1.38 3.94 -6.72
C LEU A 25 -0.14 4.07 -6.51
N TYR A 26 -0.71 3.26 -5.61
CA TYR A 26 -2.12 3.29 -5.29
C TYR A 26 -2.53 4.61 -4.62
N VAL A 27 -1.79 5.05 -3.59
CA VAL A 27 -2.00 6.34 -2.93
C VAL A 27 -1.80 7.51 -3.90
N ALA A 28 -0.76 7.45 -4.76
CA ALA A 28 -0.54 8.45 -5.80
C ALA A 28 -1.72 8.53 -6.78
N GLY A 29 -2.32 7.39 -7.14
CA GLY A 29 -3.56 7.34 -7.92
C GLY A 29 -4.74 8.02 -7.22
N GLY A 30 -4.89 7.84 -5.90
CA GLY A 30 -5.90 8.55 -5.11
C GLY A 30 -5.71 10.07 -5.11
N ILE A 31 -4.46 10.54 -4.98
CA ILE A 31 -4.11 11.96 -5.08
C ILE A 31 -4.44 12.48 -6.49
N ALA A 32 -4.03 11.77 -7.54
CA ALA A 32 -4.33 12.15 -8.91
C ALA A 32 -5.84 12.22 -9.16
N LEU A 33 -6.63 11.30 -8.59
CA LEU A 33 -8.10 11.30 -8.69
C LEU A 33 -8.71 12.54 -8.04
N ILE A 34 -8.23 12.93 -6.86
CA ILE A 34 -8.66 14.17 -6.16
C ILE A 34 -8.36 15.39 -7.03
N LEU A 35 -7.15 15.48 -7.59
CA LEU A 35 -6.68 16.66 -8.32
C LEU A 35 -7.30 16.80 -9.72
N THR A 36 -7.73 15.69 -10.33
CA THR A 36 -8.32 15.68 -11.68
C THR A 36 -9.84 15.71 -11.62
N PHE A 37 -10.47 14.58 -11.29
CA PHE A 37 -11.92 14.43 -11.27
C PHE A 37 -12.56 15.01 -10.01
N GLY A 38 -11.86 14.92 -8.88
CA GLY A 38 -12.31 15.46 -7.59
C GLY A 38 -12.39 16.99 -7.53
N ALA A 39 -11.73 17.69 -8.45
CA ALA A 39 -11.83 19.15 -8.57
C ALA A 39 -13.22 19.60 -9.05
N ALA A 40 -13.85 18.81 -9.93
CA ALA A 40 -15.16 19.12 -10.50
C ALA A 40 -16.32 18.41 -9.78
N ASN A 41 -16.06 17.29 -9.09
CA ASN A 41 -17.10 16.52 -8.42
C ASN A 41 -16.66 16.05 -7.00
N PRO A 42 -17.36 16.48 -5.94
CA PRO A 42 -17.08 16.10 -4.56
C PRO A 42 -17.10 14.59 -4.28
N GLU A 43 -17.89 13.80 -5.01
CA GLU A 43 -17.94 12.33 -4.84
C GLU A 43 -16.61 11.68 -5.21
N TRP A 44 -16.04 12.07 -6.36
CA TRP A 44 -14.72 11.63 -6.80
C TRP A 44 -13.61 12.01 -5.82
N ARG A 45 -13.75 13.16 -5.16
CA ARG A 45 -12.85 13.57 -4.08
C ARG A 45 -12.95 12.64 -2.86
N GLY A 46 -14.16 12.23 -2.50
CA GLY A 46 -14.40 11.23 -1.45
C GLY A 46 -13.75 9.89 -1.77
N HIS A 47 -13.90 9.40 -3.01
CA HIS A 47 -13.23 8.18 -3.46
C HIS A 47 -11.70 8.28 -3.39
N GLY A 48 -11.12 9.40 -3.82
CA GLY A 48 -9.69 9.61 -3.74
C GLY A 48 -9.16 9.62 -2.30
N TRP A 49 -9.89 10.23 -1.36
CA TRP A 49 -9.56 10.14 0.06
C TRP A 49 -9.65 8.71 0.60
N GLY A 50 -10.66 7.94 0.17
CA GLY A 50 -10.78 6.52 0.50
C GLY A 50 -9.56 5.71 0.05
N ILE A 51 -9.11 5.93 -1.19
CA ILE A 51 -7.89 5.30 -1.75
C ILE A 51 -6.66 5.67 -0.93
N ILE A 52 -6.49 6.95 -0.58
CA ILE A 52 -5.33 7.42 0.20
C ILE A 52 -5.31 6.79 1.60
N VAL A 53 -6.45 6.76 2.30
CA VAL A 53 -6.52 6.19 3.65
C VAL A 53 -6.31 4.67 3.64
N GLN A 54 -6.97 3.96 2.72
CA GLN A 54 -6.85 2.51 2.59
C GLN A 54 -5.43 2.10 2.15
N GLY A 55 -4.90 2.74 1.11
CA GLY A 55 -3.54 2.49 0.61
C GLY A 55 -2.46 2.88 1.61
N GLY A 56 -2.65 4.00 2.31
CA GLY A 56 -1.73 4.43 3.36
C GLY A 56 -1.66 3.43 4.51
N PHE A 57 -2.80 2.87 4.94
CA PHE A 57 -2.82 1.83 5.96
C PHE A 57 -2.05 0.57 5.52
N LEU A 58 -2.29 0.08 4.30
CA LEU A 58 -1.60 -1.08 3.75
C LEU A 58 -0.09 -0.84 3.62
N PHE A 59 0.31 0.35 3.14
CA PHE A 59 1.71 0.73 3.04
C PHE A 59 2.44 0.63 4.39
N PHE A 60 1.87 1.22 5.44
CA PHE A 60 2.48 1.16 6.77
C PHE A 60 2.49 -0.27 7.33
N PHE A 61 1.43 -1.03 7.09
CA PHE A 61 1.34 -2.43 7.51
C PHE A 61 2.45 -3.26 6.85
N ASP A 62 2.57 -3.23 5.52
CA ASP A 62 3.52 -4.03 4.77
C ASP A 62 4.96 -3.60 5.02
N LEU A 63 5.23 -2.29 5.10
CA LEU A 63 6.56 -1.77 5.44
C LEU A 63 7.00 -2.21 6.84
N PHE A 64 6.11 -2.12 7.83
CA PHE A 64 6.42 -2.55 9.19
C PHE A 64 6.69 -4.04 9.28
N HIS A 65 5.91 -4.87 8.58
CA HIS A 65 6.14 -6.31 8.50
C HIS A 65 7.47 -6.61 7.80
N ALA A 66 7.77 -5.95 6.68
CA ALA A 66 9.03 -6.14 5.95
C ALA A 66 10.27 -5.77 6.78
N LEU A 67 10.17 -4.71 7.59
CA LEU A 67 11.26 -4.25 8.47
C LEU A 67 11.45 -5.14 9.69
N LYS A 68 10.36 -5.70 10.25
CA LYS A 68 10.43 -6.64 11.38
C LYS A 68 10.83 -8.05 10.96
N LEU A 69 10.64 -8.42 9.70
CA LEU A 69 11.13 -9.68 9.15
C LEU A 69 12.67 -9.63 9.01
N LYS A 70 13.34 -10.17 10.04
CA LYS A 70 14.78 -10.42 10.07
C LYS A 70 15.07 -11.89 9.85
#